data_AF-A0A939R8R4-F1
#
_entry.id   AF-A0A939R8R4-F1
#
_cell.length_a   1.000
_cell.length_b   1.000
_cell.length_c   1.000
_cell.angle_alpha   90.00
_cell.angle_beta   90.00
_cell.angle_gamma   90.00
#
_symmetry.space_group_name_H-M   'P 1'
#
loop_
_entity.id
_entity.type
_entity.pdbx_description
1 polymer ?
#
loop_
_entity_poly.entity_id
_entity_poly.type
_entity_poly.pdbx_seq_one_letter_code
_entity_poly.pdbx_strand_id
1 'polypeptide(L)' 'MRTEEFKMERPGQAEIGKEYEVIEKSTEAFYYYILMPAIAMSGNYSLGERIKSGKGIVRDIREDARGYFVYVEFDE' A
#
# COMPACT_ATOMS: atom_id res chain seq x y z
N MET A 1 -0.87 -8.91 12.11
CA MET A 1 -0.78 -9.10 10.64
C MET A 1 -1.98 -8.46 9.99
N ARG A 2 -1.76 -7.31 9.34
CA ARG A 2 -2.78 -6.49 8.67
C ARG A 2 -2.49 -6.48 7.17
N THR A 3 -3.50 -6.64 6.33
CA THR A 3 -3.32 -6.58 4.86
C THR A 3 -4.08 -5.40 4.29
N GLU A 4 -3.36 -4.52 3.60
CA GLU A 4 -3.93 -3.31 3.02
C GLU A 4 -3.79 -3.28 1.50
N GLU A 5 -4.76 -2.63 0.85
CA GLU A 5 -4.80 -2.45 -0.60
C GLU A 5 -4.09 -1.15 -0.99
N PHE A 6 -3.24 -1.26 -2.02
CA PHE A 6 -2.60 -0.13 -2.69
C PHE A 6 -2.95 -0.16 -4.17
N LYS A 7 -3.35 0.98 -4.73
CA LYS A 7 -3.60 1.14 -6.15
C LYS A 7 -2.32 1.51 -6.88
N MET A 8 -2.07 0.80 -7.98
CA MET A 8 -0.93 0.96 -8.86
C MET A 8 -1.41 1.48 -10.23
N GLU A 9 -0.62 2.36 -10.84
CA GLU A 9 -0.99 3.00 -12.12
C GLU A 9 -0.75 2.07 -13.33
N ARG A 10 0.25 1.18 -13.25
CA ARG A 10 0.65 0.29 -14.34
C ARG A 10 0.98 -1.12 -13.83
N PRO A 11 0.76 -2.18 -14.60
CA PRO A 11 1.12 -3.52 -14.17
C PRO A 11 2.65 -3.68 -14.07
N GLY A 12 3.10 -4.64 -13.27
CA GLY A 12 4.51 -5.02 -13.19
C GLY A 12 5.43 -4.07 -12.39
N GLN A 13 4.89 -3.11 -11.64
CA GLN A 13 5.71 -2.28 -10.73
C GLN A 13 5.94 -2.94 -9.36
N ALA A 14 5.14 -3.96 -9.02
CA ALA A 14 5.23 -4.75 -7.79
C ALA A 14 5.50 -6.24 -8.10
N GLU A 15 6.12 -6.93 -7.14
CA GLU A 15 6.42 -8.37 -7.21
C GLU A 15 5.92 -9.08 -5.95
N ILE A 16 5.23 -10.21 -6.11
CA ILE A 16 4.72 -11.01 -4.99
C ILE A 16 5.88 -11.59 -4.19
N GLY A 17 5.80 -11.51 -2.86
CA GLY A 17 6.81 -11.96 -1.91
C GLY A 17 7.92 -10.94 -1.62
N LYS A 18 7.95 -9.82 -2.35
CA LYS A 18 8.94 -8.76 -2.14
C LYS A 18 8.49 -7.80 -1.04
N GLU A 19 9.46 -7.42 -0.20
CA GLU A 19 9.29 -6.37 0.81
C GLU A 19 9.51 -5.00 0.15
N TYR A 20 8.63 -4.06 0.46
CA TYR A 20 8.72 -2.68 0.02
C TYR A 20 8.66 -1.75 1.23
N GLU A 21 9.39 -0.64 1.13
CA GLU A 21 9.27 0.47 2.06
C GLU A 21 7.95 1.20 1.82
N VAL A 22 7.32 1.61 2.92
CA VAL A 22 6.05 2.33 2.93
C VAL A 22 6.24 3.64 3.68
N ILE A 23 5.97 4.74 2.99
CA ILE A 23 6.06 6.08 3.58
C ILE A 23 4.65 6.61 3.88
N GLU A 24 4.48 7.17 5.07
CA GLU A 24 3.26 7.87 5.45
C GLU A 24 3.28 9.30 4.91
N LYS A 25 2.14 9.74 4.39
CA LYS A 25 1.81 11.12 4.10
C LYS A 25 0.51 11.48 4.80
N SER A 26 0.34 12.74 5.11
CA SER A 26 -0.86 13.24 5.77
C SER A 26 -1.41 14.48 5.07
N THR A 27 -2.71 14.65 5.21
CA THR A 27 -3.42 15.91 5.00
C THR A 27 -3.96 16.37 6.36
N GLU A 28 -4.71 17.48 6.39
CA GLU A 28 -5.39 17.92 7.62
C GLU A 28 -6.42 16.92 8.14
N ALA A 29 -6.94 16.03 7.28
CA ALA A 29 -8.07 15.17 7.61
C ALA A 29 -7.76 13.65 7.58
N PHE A 30 -6.71 13.23 6.88
CA PHE A 30 -6.42 11.80 6.68
C PHE A 30 -4.94 11.51 6.45
N TYR A 31 -4.59 10.25 6.66
CA TYR A 31 -3.27 9.67 6.38
C TYR A 31 -3.38 8.75 5.17
N TYR A 32 -2.35 8.71 4.34
CA TYR A 32 -2.25 7.77 3.23
C TYR A 32 -0.79 7.35 3.06
N TYR A 33 -0.59 6.25 2.35
CA TYR A 33 0.69 5.57 2.31
C TYR A 33 1.12 5.34 0.87
N ILE A 34 2.43 5.46 0.63
CA ILE A 34 3.03 5.27 -0.68
C ILE A 34 4.03 4.11 -0.58
N LEU A 35 3.87 3.11 -1.43
CA LEU A 35 4.87 2.06 -1.64
C LEU A 35 6.03 2.65 -2.45
N MET A 36 7.23 2.63 -1.90
CA MET A 36 8.43 3.17 -2.57
C MET A 36 8.94 2.23 -3.67
N PRO A 37 9.43 2.74 -4.81
CA PRO A 37 9.65 4.15 -5.18
C PRO A 37 8.43 4.81 -5.88
N ALA A 38 7.34 5.04 -5.15
CA ALA A 38 6.06 5.55 -5.66
C ALA A 38 5.41 4.63 -6.71
N ILE A 39 5.42 3.33 -6.43
CA ILE A 39 4.79 2.33 -7.31
C ILE A 39 3.28 2.27 -7.11
N ALA A 40 2.80 2.43 -5.89
CA ALA A 40 1.38 2.32 -5.57
C ALA A 40 1.03 3.16 -4.33
N MET A 41 -0.24 3.55 -4.22
CA MET A 41 -0.75 4.39 -3.14
C MET A 41 -1.96 3.75 -2.48
N SER A 42 -2.06 3.85 -1.16
CA SER A 42 -3.20 3.36 -0.39
C SER A 42 -4.42 4.27 -0.54
N GLY A 43 -5.54 3.81 0.02
CA GLY A 43 -6.64 4.70 0.40
C GLY A 43 -6.28 5.64 1.56
N ASN A 44 -7.29 6.37 2.03
CA ASN A 44 -7.19 7.28 3.16
C ASN A 44 -7.56 6.58 4.47
N TYR A 45 -6.81 6.88 5.53
CA TYR A 45 -7.00 6.34 6.88
C TYR A 45 -7.23 7.45 7.89
N SER A 46 -8.08 7.20 8.88
CA SER A 46 -8.21 8.06 10.05
C SER A 46 -7.01 7.89 10.99
N LEU A 47 -6.91 8.75 12.01
CA LEU A 47 -5.82 8.70 13.00
C LEU A 47 -5.69 7.33 13.70
N GLY A 48 -6.80 6.64 13.94
CA GLY A 48 -6.82 5.33 14.60
C GLY A 48 -6.49 4.15 13.70
N GLU A 49 -6.51 4.35 12.38
CA GLU A 49 -6.34 3.29 11.37
C GLU A 49 -4.98 3.39 10.67
N ARG A 50 -4.05 4.19 11.21
CA ARG A 50 -2.71 4.36 10.66
C ARG A 50 -1.96 3.03 10.62
N ILE A 51 -1.27 2.81 9.50
CA ILE A 51 -0.28 1.74 9.35
C ILE A 51 0.99 2.24 10.04
N LYS A 52 1.44 1.52 11.07
CA LYS A 52 2.62 1.89 11.86
C LYS A 52 3.91 1.32 11.28
N SER A 53 3.79 0.23 10.53
CA SER A 53 4.89 -0.45 9.88
C SER A 53 5.45 0.38 8.72
N GLY A 54 6.76 0.63 8.72
CA GLY A 54 7.45 1.32 7.62
C GLY A 54 7.76 0.43 6.41
N LYS A 55 7.38 -0.86 6.48
CA LYS A 55 7.62 -1.85 5.44
C LYS A 55 6.50 -2.88 5.42
N GLY A 56 6.23 -3.43 4.24
CA GLY A 56 5.28 -4.53 4.08
C GLY A 56 5.65 -5.45 2.92
N ILE A 57 5.11 -6.67 2.95
CA ILE A 57 5.38 -7.71 1.96
C ILE A 57 4.18 -7.81 1.02
N VAL A 58 4.41 -7.75 -0.29
CA VAL A 58 3.34 -7.97 -1.27
C VAL A 58 2.91 -9.42 -1.24
N ARG A 59 1.63 -9.68 -0.97
CA ARG A 59 1.06 -11.03 -0.94
C ARG A 59 0.24 -11.36 -2.18
N ASP A 60 -0.37 -10.35 -2.80
CA ASP A 60 -1.23 -10.54 -3.96
C ASP A 60 -1.20 -9.32 -4.88
N ILE A 61 -1.43 -9.55 -6.17
CA ILE A 61 -1.56 -8.51 -7.20
C ILE A 61 -2.80 -8.85 -8.02
N ARG A 62 -3.75 -7.92 -8.09
CA ARG A 62 -5.02 -8.10 -8.82
C ARG A 62 -5.21 -6.99 -9.84
N GLU A 63 -5.95 -7.33 -10.89
CA GLU A 63 -6.38 -6.40 -11.92
C GLU A 63 -7.90 -6.49 -12.05
N ASP A 64 -8.57 -5.35 -12.05
CA ASP A 64 -9.98 -5.23 -12.37
C ASP A 64 -10.24 -4.00 -13.26
N ALA A 65 -11.51 -3.72 -13.58
CA ALA A 65 -11.90 -2.59 -14.42
C ALA A 65 -11.49 -1.20 -13.87
N ARG A 66 -11.11 -1.09 -12.59
CA ARG A 66 -10.70 0.14 -11.89
C ARG A 66 -9.17 0.31 -11.85
N GLY A 67 -8.41 -0.71 -12.27
CA GLY A 67 -6.96 -0.66 -12.42
C GLY A 67 -6.24 -1.85 -11.77
N TYR A 68 -4.99 -1.60 -11.36
CA TYR A 68 -4.11 -2.59 -10.76
C TYR A 68 -4.01 -2.35 -9.26
N PHE A 69 -4.12 -3.42 -8.49
CA PHE A 69 -4.13 -3.38 -7.03
C PHE A 69 -3.08 -4.34 -6.48
N VAL A 70 -2.41 -3.90 -5.43
CA VAL A 70 -1.36 -4.64 -4.73
C VAL A 70 -1.79 -4.78 -3.28
N TYR A 71 -1.83 -6.01 -2.78
CA TYR A 71 -2.18 -6.30 -1.39
C TYR A 71 -0.91 -6.52 -0.59
N VAL A 72 -0.68 -5.64 0.38
CA VAL A 72 0.54 -5.60 1.17
C VAL A 72 0.23 -6.01 2.60
N GLU A 73 0.95 -7.00 3.10
CA GLU A 73 0.87 -7.46 4.47
C GLU A 73 1.91 -6.74 5.34
N PHE A 74 1.45 -6.26 6.50
CA PHE A 74 2.23 -5.56 7.51
C PHE A 74 2.23 -6.37 8.81
N ASP A 75 3.41 -6.44 9.45
CA ASP A 75 3.60 -7.12 10.73
C ASP A 75 3.33 -6.15 11.90
N GLU A 76 2.05 -5.85 12.11
CA GLU A 76 1.52 -5.06 13.24
C GLU A 76 0.19 -5.59 13.78
#